data_AF-A0A529KXN6-F1
#
_entry.id   AF-A0A529KXN6-F1
#
_cell.length_a   1.000
_cell.length_b   1.000
_cell.length_c   1.000
_cell.angle_alpha   90.00
_cell.angle_beta   90.00
_cell.angle_gamma   90.00
#
_symmetry.space_group_name_H-M   'P 1'
#
loop_
_entity.id
_entity.type
_entity.pdbx_description
1 polymer ?
#
loop_
_entity_poly.entity_id
_entity_poly.type
_entity_poly.pdbx_seq_one_letter_code
_entity_poly.pdbx_strand_id
1 'polypeptide(L)'
;DGGVVIDVRTGMVVCEGLSMPHSPRLHRGALWLLNSGTGELGFVELPNNGGMGRFQPVAFCPGFLRGLAFCGRYAFVGLSKPRYKRFEGLALDARLAAADSEPWCGIQVIDLEKGNCVDWFRIDGQVAELYD
;
A
#
# COMPACT_ATOMS: atom_id res chain seq x y z
N ASP A 1 -14.29 -3.85 1.32
CA ASP A 1 -13.52 -3.95 0.07
C ASP A 1 -14.38 -3.55 -1.12
N GLY A 2 -13.77 -3.07 -2.20
CA GLY A 2 -14.49 -2.56 -3.39
C GLY A 2 -13.62 -1.80 -4.41
N GLY A 3 -12.33 -1.63 -4.11
CA GLY A 3 -11.36 -1.06 -5.04
C GLY A 3 -10.90 -2.08 -6.08
N VAL A 4 -10.53 -1.56 -7.25
CA VAL A 4 -10.10 -2.36 -8.42
C VAL A 4 -8.88 -1.74 -9.07
N VAL A 5 -8.14 -2.55 -9.82
CA VAL A 5 -7.16 -2.11 -10.81
C VAL A 5 -7.74 -2.39 -12.19
N ILE A 6 -7.68 -1.40 -13.08
CA ILE A 6 -8.22 -1.47 -14.44
C ILE A 6 -7.08 -1.29 -15.43
N ASP A 7 -7.04 -2.14 -16.46
CA ASP A 7 -6.24 -1.87 -17.65
C ASP A 7 -6.89 -0.75 -18.46
N VAL A 8 -6.22 0.39 -18.54
CA VAL A 8 -6.75 1.60 -19.20
C VAL A 8 -7.02 1.39 -20.70
N ARG A 9 -6.25 0.54 -21.38
CA ARG A 9 -6.40 0.34 -22.84
C ARG A 9 -7.64 -0.48 -23.16
N THR A 10 -7.93 -1.49 -22.34
CA THR A 10 -9.03 -2.43 -22.58
C THR A 10 -10.27 -2.11 -21.76
N GLY A 11 -10.14 -1.29 -20.71
CA GLY A 11 -11.19 -1.01 -19.74
C GLY A 11 -11.50 -2.20 -18.82
N MET A 12 -10.75 -3.29 -18.90
CA MET A 12 -11.02 -4.49 -18.12
C MET A 12 -10.45 -4.38 -16.70
N VAL A 13 -11.20 -4.88 -15.72
CA VAL A 13 -10.70 -5.08 -14.36
C VAL A 13 -9.68 -6.21 -14.37
N VAL A 14 -8.49 -5.94 -13.82
CA VAL A 14 -7.36 -6.89 -13.75
C VAL A 14 -7.00 -7.29 -12.32
N CYS A 15 -7.57 -6.62 -11.31
CA CYS A 15 -7.51 -7.05 -9.91
C CYS A 15 -8.68 -6.41 -9.16
N GLU A 16 -9.33 -7.15 -8.27
CA GLU A 16 -10.45 -6.65 -7.47
C GLU A 16 -10.30 -7.07 -6.00
N GLY A 17 -11.28 -6.70 -5.16
CA GLY A 17 -11.26 -7.02 -3.73
C GLY A 17 -10.26 -6.18 -2.93
N LEU A 18 -9.75 -5.10 -3.51
CA LEU A 18 -8.84 -4.19 -2.82
C LEU A 18 -9.62 -3.21 -1.94
N SER A 19 -8.95 -2.66 -0.94
CA SER A 19 -9.48 -1.63 -0.04
C SER A 19 -8.69 -0.35 -0.26
N MET A 20 -9.31 0.60 -0.96
CA MET A 20 -8.71 1.90 -1.29
C MET A 20 -7.31 1.75 -1.93
N PRO A 21 -7.18 1.09 -3.10
CA PRO A 21 -5.88 0.89 -3.74
C PRO A 21 -5.26 2.21 -4.21
N HIS A 22 -3.97 2.42 -3.95
CA HIS A 22 -3.22 3.62 -4.32
C HIS A 22 -1.88 3.32 -4.99
N SER A 23 -1.37 4.34 -5.69
CA SER A 23 -0.01 4.42 -6.21
C SER A 23 0.45 3.18 -7.02
N PRO A 24 -0.29 2.77 -8.07
CA PRO A 24 0.13 1.66 -8.92
C PRO A 24 1.47 1.98 -9.62
N ARG A 25 2.36 1.00 -9.67
CA ARG A 25 3.71 1.11 -10.24
C ARG A 25 4.13 -0.21 -10.89
N LEU A 26 4.83 -0.13 -12.02
CA LEU A 26 5.54 -1.29 -12.57
C LEU A 26 6.96 -1.33 -12.00
N HIS A 27 7.35 -2.45 -11.38
CA HIS A 27 8.70 -2.65 -10.87
C HIS A 27 9.08 -4.13 -10.90
N ARG A 28 10.30 -4.44 -11.38
CA ARG A 28 10.82 -5.81 -11.53
C ARG A 28 9.85 -6.77 -12.27
N GLY A 29 9.13 -6.25 -13.28
CA GLY A 29 8.21 -7.04 -14.10
C GLY A 29 6.85 -7.32 -13.48
N ALA A 30 6.53 -6.77 -12.30
CA ALA A 30 5.24 -6.92 -11.65
C ALA A 30 4.54 -5.56 -11.45
N LEU A 31 3.20 -5.59 -11.34
CA LEU A 31 2.38 -4.45 -10.96
C LEU A 31 2.30 -4.37 -9.43
N TRP A 32 2.95 -3.39 -8.84
CA TRP A 32 2.91 -3.08 -7.42
C TRP A 32 1.88 -2.01 -7.12
N LEU A 33 1.28 -2.08 -5.94
CA LEU A 33 0.40 -1.04 -5.42
C LEU A 33 0.30 -1.09 -3.89
N LEU A 34 -0.37 -0.09 -3.35
CA LEU A 34 -0.70 0.01 -1.93
C LEU A 34 -2.17 -0.39 -1.74
N ASN A 35 -2.45 -1.38 -0.90
CA ASN A 35 -3.78 -1.69 -0.42
C ASN A 35 -4.04 -0.88 0.86
N SER A 36 -4.29 0.42 0.70
CA SER A 36 -4.18 1.41 1.78
C SER A 36 -5.16 1.17 2.93
N GLY A 37 -6.35 0.63 2.63
CA GLY A 37 -7.35 0.29 3.65
C GLY A 37 -6.99 -0.90 4.53
N THR A 38 -5.97 -1.68 4.16
CA THR A 38 -5.41 -2.79 4.95
C THR A 38 -3.99 -2.51 5.45
N GLY A 39 -3.37 -1.41 5.02
CA GLY A 39 -1.99 -1.05 5.35
C GLY A 39 -0.95 -1.92 4.66
N GLU A 40 -1.22 -2.44 3.46
CA GLU A 40 -0.34 -3.40 2.80
C GLU A 40 0.34 -2.83 1.55
N LEU A 41 1.65 -3.03 1.44
CA LEU A 41 2.38 -2.99 0.18
C LEU A 41 2.35 -4.39 -0.43
N GLY A 42 2.08 -4.49 -1.72
CA GLY A 42 2.12 -5.76 -2.43
C GLY A 42 2.13 -5.61 -3.94
N PHE A 43 2.02 -6.73 -4.64
CA PHE A 43 1.95 -6.78 -6.10
C PHE A 43 0.76 -7.62 -6.58
N VAL A 44 0.33 -7.39 -7.81
CA VAL A 44 -0.67 -8.20 -8.49
C VAL A 44 0.04 -9.28 -9.30
N GLU A 45 -0.24 -10.52 -8.94
CA GLU A 45 0.13 -11.68 -9.75
C GLU A 45 -0.92 -11.84 -10.86
N LEU A 46 -0.51 -11.59 -12.11
CA LEU A 46 -1.37 -11.69 -13.28
C LEU A 46 -1.27 -13.10 -13.90
N PRO A 47 -2.39 -13.76 -14.25
CA PRO A 47 -2.37 -15.04 -14.93
C PRO A 47 -1.77 -14.95 -16.34
N ASN A 48 -0.94 -15.92 -16.73
CA ASN A 48 -0.30 -15.96 -18.05
C ASN A 48 -1.27 -16.07 -19.23
N ASN A 49 -2.48 -16.58 -18.99
CA ASN A 49 -3.53 -16.75 -19.99
C ASN A 49 -4.46 -15.52 -20.12
N GLY A 50 -4.13 -14.42 -19.43
CA GLY A 50 -5.05 -13.31 -19.24
C GLY A 50 -6.16 -13.64 -18.24
N GLY A 51 -6.68 -12.61 -17.57
CA GLY A 51 -7.75 -12.76 -16.58
C GLY A 51 -7.51 -11.96 -15.31
N MET A 52 -8.28 -12.28 -14.27
CA MET A 52 -8.22 -11.60 -12.98
C MET A 52 -6.92 -11.94 -12.26
N GLY A 53 -6.16 -10.90 -11.92
CA GLY A 53 -4.99 -10.98 -11.06
C GLY A 53 -5.35 -11.08 -9.59
N ARG A 54 -4.39 -11.54 -8.80
CA ARG A 54 -4.50 -11.65 -7.34
C ARG A 54 -3.48 -10.77 -6.66
N PHE A 55 -3.94 -9.93 -5.72
CA PHE A 55 -3.04 -9.17 -4.87
C PHE A 55 -2.31 -10.08 -3.88
N GLN A 56 -0.98 -9.97 -3.86
CA GLN A 56 -0.06 -10.67 -2.98
C GLN A 56 0.57 -9.65 -2.02
N PRO A 57 0.18 -9.63 -0.74
CA PRO A 57 0.76 -8.71 0.23
C PRO A 57 2.21 -9.11 0.53
N VAL A 58 3.09 -8.12 0.61
CA VAL A 58 4.53 -8.29 0.88
C VAL A 58 4.89 -7.74 2.25
N ALA A 59 4.38 -6.57 2.62
CA ALA A 59 4.67 -5.94 3.90
C ALA A 59 3.46 -5.18 4.46
N PHE A 60 3.31 -5.21 5.78
CA PHE A 60 2.39 -4.33 6.50
C PHE A 60 3.11 -3.06 6.94
N CYS A 61 2.49 -1.91 6.68
CA CYS A 61 2.96 -0.59 7.06
C CYS A 61 1.89 0.05 7.97
N PRO A 62 2.23 0.52 9.18
CA PRO A 62 1.25 0.97 10.18
C PRO A 62 0.74 2.39 9.90
N GLY A 63 -0.01 2.57 8.80
CA GLY A 63 -0.63 3.83 8.44
C GLY A 63 -1.45 3.74 7.16
N PHE A 64 -2.13 4.83 6.80
CA PHE A 64 -2.84 4.90 5.52
C PHE A 64 -1.83 5.19 4.42
N LEU A 65 -1.67 4.25 3.50
CA LEU A 65 -0.56 4.27 2.56
C LEU A 65 -0.88 5.14 1.34
N ARG A 66 0.03 6.04 1.00
CA ARG A 66 -0.02 6.89 -0.20
C ARG A 66 1.40 7.23 -0.62
N GLY A 67 1.66 7.20 -1.92
CA GLY A 67 3.01 7.37 -2.44
C GLY A 67 3.80 6.08 -2.41
N LEU A 68 4.21 5.64 -3.61
CA LEU A 68 5.06 4.48 -3.82
C LEU A 68 6.16 4.80 -4.83
N ALA A 69 7.41 4.61 -4.40
CA ALA A 69 8.59 4.70 -5.25
C ALA A 69 9.54 3.53 -4.98
N PHE A 70 10.43 3.25 -5.93
CA PHE A 70 11.38 2.14 -5.84
C PHE A 70 12.81 2.58 -6.10
N CYS A 71 13.76 1.97 -5.39
CA CYS A 71 15.19 2.02 -5.71
C CYS A 71 15.79 0.62 -5.52
N GLY A 72 16.15 -0.04 -6.62
CA GLY A 72 16.69 -1.39 -6.58
C GLY A 72 15.72 -2.39 -5.93
N ARG A 73 16.10 -2.93 -4.77
CA ARG A 73 15.26 -3.86 -3.98
C ARG A 73 14.41 -3.18 -2.92
N TYR A 74 14.49 -1.86 -2.79
CA TYR A 74 13.78 -1.12 -1.75
C TYR A 74 12.55 -0.43 -2.32
N ALA A 75 11.48 -0.44 -1.53
CA ALA A 75 10.29 0.38 -1.76
C ALA A 75 10.21 1.50 -0.71
N PHE A 76 9.87 2.69 -1.15
CA PHE A 76 9.58 3.84 -0.30
C PHE A 76 8.07 4.01 -0.28
N VAL A 77 7.48 3.82 0.89
CA VAL A 77 6.03 3.85 1.10
C VAL A 77 5.71 5.05 1.99
N GLY A 78 4.86 5.96 1.52
CA GLY A 78 4.37 7.05 2.35
C GLY A 78 3.21 6.62 3.24
N LEU A 79 3.23 7.08 4.49
CA LEU A 79 2.23 6.86 5.51
C LEU A 79 1.57 8.20 5.85
N SER A 80 0.24 8.20 5.89
CA SER A 80 -0.57 9.33 6.32
C SER A 80 -1.33 8.98 7.61
N LYS A 81 -1.56 9.99 8.44
CA LYS A 81 -2.46 9.94 9.60
C LYS A 81 -3.92 9.93 9.12
N PRO A 82 -4.86 9.44 9.95
CA PRO A 82 -6.29 9.61 9.64
C PRO A 82 -6.67 11.10 9.64
N ARG A 83 -7.59 11.47 8.74
CA ARG A 83 -8.18 12.84 8.70
C ARG A 83 -9.06 13.12 9.93
N TYR A 84 -9.57 12.07 10.54
CA TYR A 84 -10.34 12.09 11.78
C TYR A 84 -9.59 11.29 12.86
N LYS A 85 -10.26 10.90 13.94
CA LYS A 85 -9.60 10.20 15.06
C LYS A 85 -9.07 8.81 14.71
N ARG A 86 -9.68 8.11 13.75
CA ARG A 86 -9.40 6.71 13.39
C ARG A 86 -9.66 6.43 11.92
N PHE A 87 -9.24 5.25 11.47
CA PHE A 87 -9.59 4.69 10.16
C PHE A 87 -10.90 3.91 10.24
N GLU A 88 -11.98 4.57 10.66
CA GLU A 88 -13.27 3.92 10.90
C GLU A 88 -13.77 3.18 9.64
N GLY A 89 -14.16 1.91 9.82
CA GLY A 89 -14.64 1.05 8.74
C GLY A 89 -13.52 0.39 7.90
N LEU A 90 -12.24 0.63 8.21
CA LEU A 90 -11.11 0.00 7.54
C LEU A 90 -10.48 -1.10 8.41
N ALA A 91 -10.07 -2.20 7.77
CA ALA A 91 -9.33 -3.28 8.43
C ALA A 91 -8.01 -2.79 9.04
N LEU A 92 -7.46 -1.69 8.52
CA LEU A 92 -6.27 -1.02 9.04
C LEU A 92 -6.39 -0.68 10.54
N ASP A 93 -7.55 -0.24 11.04
CA ASP A 93 -7.72 0.17 12.44
C ASP A 93 -7.47 -1.01 13.40
N ALA A 94 -8.05 -2.18 13.07
CA ALA A 94 -7.85 -3.41 13.83
C ALA A 94 -6.40 -3.92 13.75
N ARG A 95 -5.73 -3.78 12.60
CA ARG A 95 -4.33 -4.18 12.45
C ARG A 95 -3.37 -3.31 13.23
N LEU A 96 -3.62 -1.99 13.26
CA LEU A 96 -2.86 -1.06 14.09
C LEU A 96 -2.96 -1.41 15.57
N ALA A 97 -4.17 -1.70 16.06
CA ALA A 97 -4.40 -2.14 17.43
C ALA A 97 -3.69 -3.48 17.73
N ALA A 98 -3.74 -4.45 16.82
CA ALA A 98 -3.07 -5.74 16.98
C ALA A 98 -1.52 -5.62 16.95
N ALA A 99 -1.00 -4.60 16.27
CA ALA A 99 0.44 -4.31 16.19
C ALA A 99 0.94 -3.35 17.30
N ASP A 100 0.08 -2.97 18.24
CA ASP A 100 0.35 -1.95 19.28
C ASP A 100 0.96 -0.66 18.70
N SER A 101 0.42 -0.20 17.57
CA SER A 101 0.95 0.94 16.82
C SER A 101 -0.08 2.04 16.67
N GLU A 102 0.33 3.28 16.94
CA GLU A 102 -0.42 4.47 16.56
C GLU A 102 -0.14 4.85 15.10
N PRO A 103 -1.10 5.46 14.38
CA PRO A 103 -0.86 5.97 13.05
C PRO A 103 0.07 7.20 13.07
N TRP A 104 1.04 7.22 12.16
CA TRP A 104 2.00 8.32 12.03
C TRP A 104 2.20 8.71 10.55
N CYS A 105 2.80 9.88 10.34
CA CYS A 105 3.06 10.45 9.02
C CYS A 105 4.55 10.33 8.70
N GLY A 106 4.90 9.89 7.49
CA GLY A 106 6.29 9.75 7.08
C GLY A 106 6.50 8.70 6.01
N ILE A 107 7.73 8.23 5.86
CA ILE A 107 8.12 7.25 4.83
C ILE A 107 8.70 6.02 5.53
N GLN A 108 8.27 4.83 5.11
CA GLN A 108 8.95 3.58 5.43
C GLN A 108 9.73 3.06 4.21
N VAL A 109 10.92 2.53 4.47
CA VAL A 109 11.76 1.86 3.49
C VAL A 109 11.62 0.36 3.70
N ILE A 110 11.02 -0.32 2.73
CA ILE A 110 10.75 -1.76 2.77
C ILE A 110 11.78 -2.50 1.91
N ASP A 111 12.43 -3.51 2.47
CA ASP A 111 13.21 -4.48 1.70
C ASP A 111 12.27 -5.50 1.07
N LEU A 112 12.13 -5.45 -0.26
CA LEU A 112 11.20 -6.30 -1.00
C LEU A 112 11.57 -7.78 -0.99
N GLU A 113 12.82 -8.14 -0.72
CA GLU A 113 13.27 -9.53 -0.67
C GLU A 113 12.93 -10.17 0.67
N LYS A 114 12.86 -9.37 1.73
CA LYS A 114 12.57 -9.82 3.10
C LYS A 114 11.15 -9.51 3.56
N GLY A 115 10.46 -8.59 2.89
CA GLY A 115 9.12 -8.15 3.25
C GLY A 115 9.06 -7.35 4.56
N ASN A 116 10.16 -6.71 4.97
CA ASN A 116 10.22 -5.98 6.23
C ASN A 116 10.72 -4.54 6.06
N CYS A 117 10.33 -3.70 7.02
CA CYS A 117 10.82 -2.32 7.11
C CYS A 117 12.29 -2.33 7.59
N VAL A 118 13.18 -1.71 6.82
CA VAL A 118 14.61 -1.61 7.12
C VAL A 118 15.01 -0.22 7.60
N ASP A 119 14.23 0.81 7.27
CA ASP A 119 14.46 2.18 7.73
C ASP A 119 13.17 3.00 7.63
N TRP A 120 13.13 4.15 8.28
CA TRP A 120 11.99 5.05 8.25
C TRP A 120 12.37 6.52 8.50
N PHE A 121 11.56 7.41 7.95
CA PHE A 121 11.63 8.84 8.21
C PHE A 121 10.27 9.34 8.68
N ARG A 122 10.20 9.78 9.94
CA ARG A 122 8.97 10.28 10.55
C ARG A 122 8.85 11.79 10.38
N ILE A 123 7.65 12.24 10.06
CA ILE A 123 7.28 13.64 9.96
C ILE A 123 6.33 13.96 11.11
N ASP A 124 6.81 14.76 12.06
CA ASP A 124 6.01 15.30 13.15
C ASP A 124 5.58 16.75 12.85
N GLY A 125 4.60 17.24 13.60
CA GLY A 125 4.03 18.58 13.42
C GLY A 125 2.79 18.59 12.53
N GLN A 126 2.66 19.63 11.71
CA GLN A 126 1.42 19.94 10.97
C GLN A 126 1.20 19.06 9.72
N VAL A 127 2.25 18.40 9.22
CA VAL A 127 2.13 17.52 8.06
C VAL A 127 1.56 16.18 8.51
N ALA A 128 0.34 15.88 8.07
CA ALA A 128 -0.39 14.68 8.45
C ALA A 128 -0.67 13.74 7.28
N GLU A 129 -0.53 14.21 6.04
CA GLU A 129 -0.84 13.45 4.83
C GLU A 129 0.27 13.60 3.79
N LEU A 130 0.57 12.50 3.09
CA LEU A 130 1.50 12.44 1.96
C LEU A 130 0.74 12.01 0.70
N TYR A 131 1.18 12.52 -0.45
CA TYR A 131 0.55 12.28 -1.76
C TYR A 131 1.63 12.04 -2.83
N ASP A 132 1.27 11.34 -3.91
CA ASP A 132 2.07 11.15 -5.12
C ASP A 132 1.28 11.43 -6.41
#